data_AF-M9RST0-F1
#
_entry.id   AF-M9RST0-F1
#
_cell.length_a   1.000
_cell.length_b   1.000
_cell.length_c   1.000
_cell.angle_alpha   90.00
_cell.angle_beta   90.00
_cell.angle_gamma   90.00
#
_symmetry.space_group_name_H-M   'P 1'
#
loop_
_entity.id
_entity.type
_entity.pdbx_description
1 polymer ?
#
loop_
_entity_poly.entity_id
_entity_poly.type
_entity_poly.pdbx_seq_one_letter_code
_entity_poly.pdbx_strand_id
1 'polypeptide(L)'
;MTGRNWTELFFLDEAVAMAAGHRPCAYCRRSNYNAFSDAWGGRLKAPQMDTVLHAARAVHGARALQTHHADAATLPAGTFIKTTEINLLTTEAALPYSPSGYGAPKSRPTGNVIVLTAQPMIDVLRRGYAPKLHHTAG
;
A
#
# COMPACT_ATOMS: atom_id res chain seq x y z
N MET A 1 6.08 31.88 -9.90
CA MET A 1 5.97 30.98 -8.73
C MET A 1 6.86 29.77 -8.97
N THR A 2 8.07 29.75 -8.40
CA THR A 2 8.88 28.53 -8.30
C THR A 2 8.31 27.69 -7.15
N GLY A 3 7.10 27.17 -7.34
CA GLY A 3 6.29 26.54 -6.29
C GLY A 3 6.53 25.04 -6.24
N ARG A 4 6.66 24.48 -5.05
CA ARG A 4 6.88 23.05 -4.80
C ARG A 4 5.86 22.19 -5.56
N ASN A 5 6.33 21.28 -6.41
CA ASN A 5 5.50 20.32 -7.17
C ASN A 5 5.18 19.04 -6.36
N TRP A 6 5.04 19.14 -5.03
CA TRP A 6 4.79 17.98 -4.17
C TRP A 6 4.04 18.40 -2.89
N THR A 7 3.16 17.53 -2.41
CA THR A 7 2.38 17.69 -1.17
C THR A 7 2.87 16.70 -0.13
N GLU A 8 3.11 17.17 1.10
CA GLU A 8 3.38 16.31 2.25
C GLU A 8 2.11 15.59 2.69
N LEU A 9 2.17 14.26 2.72
CA LEU A 9 1.10 13.42 3.25
C LEU A 9 1.70 12.59 4.39
N PHE A 10 1.05 12.66 5.54
CA PHE A 10 1.46 11.94 6.74
C PHE A 10 0.61 10.69 6.87
N PHE A 11 1.25 9.54 6.66
CA PHE A 11 0.69 8.22 6.93
C PHE A 11 1.42 7.61 8.13
N LEU A 12 0.77 6.68 8.84
CA LEU A 12 1.43 5.93 9.91
C LEU A 12 2.73 5.29 9.41
N ASP A 13 2.67 4.68 8.22
CA ASP A 13 3.82 4.09 7.55
C ASP A 13 3.61 3.97 6.03
N GLU A 14 4.55 3.31 5.37
CA GLU A 14 4.53 3.15 3.92
C GLU A 14 3.47 2.18 3.41
N ALA A 15 3.12 1.14 4.17
CA ALA A 15 2.07 0.22 3.75
C ALA A 15 0.69 0.91 3.76
N VAL A 16 0.44 1.79 4.74
CA VAL A 16 -0.74 2.65 4.75
C VAL A 16 -0.74 3.61 3.57
N ALA A 17 0.41 4.22 3.25
CA ALA A 17 0.53 5.09 2.08
C ALA A 17 0.22 4.31 0.78
N MET A 18 0.71 3.08 0.65
CA MET A 18 0.45 2.22 -0.49
C MET A 18 -1.02 1.82 -0.60
N ALA A 19 -1.68 1.47 0.52
CA ALA A 19 -3.12 1.21 0.56
C ALA A 19 -3.94 2.45 0.17
N ALA A 20 -3.45 3.64 0.50
CA ALA A 20 -4.01 4.92 0.06
C ALA A 20 -3.58 5.32 -1.37
N GLY A 21 -2.92 4.45 -2.14
CA GLY A 21 -2.56 4.69 -3.54
C GLY A 21 -1.37 5.65 -3.73
N HIS A 22 -0.48 5.78 -2.76
CA HIS A 22 0.70 6.64 -2.83
C HIS A 22 2.00 5.84 -2.93
N ARG A 23 2.85 6.22 -3.90
CA ARG A 23 4.22 5.72 -4.04
C ARG A 23 5.21 6.56 -3.20
N PRO A 24 6.45 6.08 -2.99
CA PRO A 24 7.49 6.86 -2.32
C PRO A 24 7.81 8.16 -3.07
N CYS A 25 8.15 9.21 -2.33
CA CYS A 25 8.54 10.50 -2.91
C CYS A 25 9.90 10.40 -3.60
N ALA A 26 9.96 10.75 -4.88
CA ALA A 26 11.21 10.77 -5.65
C ALA A 26 12.24 11.79 -5.12
N TYR A 27 11.81 12.88 -4.48
CA TYR A 27 12.70 13.91 -3.95
C TYR A 27 13.24 13.54 -2.57
N CYS A 28 12.36 13.20 -1.63
CA CYS A 28 12.74 13.00 -0.22
C CYS A 28 13.12 11.56 0.13
N ARG A 29 12.62 10.58 -0.63
CA ARG A 29 12.86 9.14 -0.39
C ARG A 29 13.40 8.46 -1.66
N ARG A 30 14.45 9.06 -2.25
CA ARG A 30 15.00 8.66 -3.56
C ARG A 30 15.35 7.17 -3.65
N SER A 31 16.01 6.60 -2.65
CA SER A 31 16.36 5.17 -2.61
C SER A 31 15.12 4.28 -2.72
N ASN A 32 14.09 4.59 -1.94
CA ASN A 32 12.85 3.82 -1.89
C ASN A 32 12.04 4.02 -3.16
N TYR A 33 12.03 5.24 -3.72
CA TYR A 33 11.43 5.50 -5.03
C TYR A 33 12.09 4.66 -6.13
N ASN A 34 13.42 4.56 -6.15
CA ASN A 34 14.13 3.76 -7.14
C ASN A 34 13.77 2.28 -6.98
N ALA A 35 13.85 1.72 -5.77
CA ALA A 35 13.46 0.34 -5.50
C ALA A 35 11.99 0.06 -5.86
N PHE A 36 11.08 0.99 -5.59
CA PHE A 36 9.67 0.90 -5.98
C PHE A 36 9.50 0.90 -7.51
N SER A 37 10.22 1.80 -8.20
CA SER A 37 10.19 1.89 -9.66
C SER A 37 10.76 0.64 -10.33
N ASP A 38 11.81 0.06 -9.76
CA ASP A 38 12.40 -1.18 -10.24
C ASP A 38 11.42 -2.35 -10.06
N ALA A 39 10.79 -2.45 -8.88
CA ALA A 39 9.76 -3.45 -8.60
C ALA A 39 8.49 -3.25 -9.45
N TRP A 40 8.16 -2.03 -9.89
CA TRP A 40 7.08 -1.80 -10.86
C TRP A 40 7.37 -2.48 -12.22
N GLY A 41 8.66 -2.75 -12.52
CA GLY A 41 9.13 -3.44 -13.72
C GLY A 41 9.02 -2.64 -15.01
N GLY A 42 9.24 -1.33 -14.90
CA GLY A 42 9.40 -0.45 -16.05
C GLY A 42 10.00 0.89 -15.65
N ARG A 43 10.69 1.56 -16.58
CA ARG A 43 11.22 2.92 -16.38
C ARG A 43 10.11 3.98 -16.49
N LEU A 44 8.94 3.73 -15.87
CA LEU A 44 7.87 4.71 -15.82
C LEU A 44 8.33 5.92 -15.01
N LYS A 45 8.03 7.10 -15.53
CA LYS A 45 8.22 8.34 -14.77
C LYS A 45 7.16 8.40 -13.67
N ALA A 46 7.49 9.07 -12.58
CA ALA A 46 6.58 9.36 -11.46
C ALA A 46 5.14 9.73 -11.90
N PRO A 47 4.90 10.66 -12.84
CA PRO A 47 3.54 11.01 -13.29
C PRO A 47 2.77 9.84 -13.93
N GLN A 48 3.46 8.93 -14.61
CA GLN A 48 2.81 7.78 -15.25
C GLN A 48 2.37 6.76 -14.20
N MET A 49 3.20 6.50 -13.19
CA MET A 49 2.79 5.71 -12.03
C MET A 49 1.64 6.38 -11.29
N ASP A 50 1.70 7.70 -11.09
CA ASP A 50 0.66 8.45 -10.39
C ASP A 50 -0.70 8.38 -11.12
N THR A 51 -0.72 8.41 -12.46
CA THR A 51 -1.96 8.21 -13.24
C THR A 51 -2.56 6.83 -13.02
N VAL A 52 -1.74 5.77 -13.06
CA VAL A 52 -2.21 4.39 -12.82
C VAL A 52 -2.74 4.25 -11.39
N LEU A 53 -2.00 4.75 -10.40
CA LEU A 53 -2.39 4.69 -9.00
C LEU A 53 -3.64 5.52 -8.71
N HIS A 54 -3.79 6.69 -9.34
CA HIS A 54 -4.98 7.52 -9.18
C HIS A 54 -6.24 6.80 -9.68
N ALA A 55 -6.16 6.20 -10.87
CA ALA A 55 -7.28 5.44 -11.45
C ALA A 55 -7.67 4.22 -10.60
N ALA A 56 -6.69 3.56 -9.98
CA ALA A 56 -6.92 2.37 -9.15
C ALA A 56 -7.30 2.70 -7.69
N ARG A 57 -7.15 3.97 -7.25
CA ARG A 57 -7.33 4.35 -5.84
C ARG A 57 -8.79 4.56 -5.46
N ALA A 58 -9.54 5.34 -6.24
CA ALA A 58 -10.78 5.96 -5.76
C ALA A 58 -12.00 5.54 -6.60
N VAL A 59 -13.14 5.36 -5.93
CA VAL A 59 -14.43 5.20 -6.62
C VAL A 59 -14.85 6.57 -7.14
N HIS A 60 -15.03 6.71 -8.45
CA HIS A 60 -15.44 7.97 -9.06
C HIS A 60 -16.77 8.46 -8.47
N GLY A 61 -16.80 9.72 -8.02
CA GLY A 61 -17.99 10.33 -7.41
C GLY A 61 -18.25 9.97 -5.95
N ALA A 62 -17.41 9.13 -5.33
CA ALA A 62 -17.56 8.75 -3.93
C ALA A 62 -16.29 9.06 -3.11
N ARG A 63 -16.47 9.34 -1.81
CA ARG A 63 -15.36 9.46 -0.85
C ARG A 63 -14.94 8.07 -0.34
N ALA A 64 -14.63 7.15 -1.26
CA ALA A 64 -14.29 5.75 -0.96
C ALA A 64 -13.13 5.25 -1.81
N LEU A 65 -12.32 4.35 -1.24
CA LEU A 65 -11.29 3.62 -1.98
C LEU A 65 -11.93 2.51 -2.82
N GLN A 66 -11.35 2.21 -3.97
CA GLN A 66 -11.69 1.00 -4.70
C GLN A 66 -11.23 -0.22 -3.90
N THR A 67 -12.09 -1.22 -3.79
CA THR A 67 -11.78 -2.50 -3.16
C THR A 67 -12.04 -3.62 -4.15
N HIS A 68 -11.38 -4.75 -3.93
CA HIS A 68 -11.61 -5.96 -4.69
C HIS A 68 -11.54 -7.17 -3.76
N HIS A 69 -11.89 -8.34 -4.28
CA HIS A 69 -11.82 -9.59 -3.54
C HIS A 69 -10.65 -10.43 -4.03
N ALA A 70 -9.95 -11.08 -3.11
CA ALA A 70 -8.93 -12.07 -3.41
C ALA A 70 -8.82 -13.12 -2.31
N ASP A 71 -8.30 -14.29 -2.64
CA ASP A 71 -7.94 -15.30 -1.65
C ASP A 71 -6.76 -14.78 -0.81
N ALA A 72 -6.96 -14.73 0.51
CA ALA A 72 -5.97 -14.29 1.48
C ALA A 72 -4.65 -15.08 1.40
N ALA A 73 -4.68 -16.34 0.98
CA ALA A 73 -3.46 -17.15 0.80
C ALA A 73 -2.55 -16.62 -0.33
N THR A 74 -3.11 -15.88 -1.30
CA THR A 74 -2.38 -15.39 -2.49
C THR A 74 -1.82 -13.97 -2.33
N LEU A 75 -2.15 -13.31 -1.22
CA LEU A 75 -1.81 -11.92 -0.97
C LEU A 75 -0.44 -11.79 -0.30
N PRO A 76 0.48 -10.98 -0.86
CA PRO A 76 1.81 -10.79 -0.30
C PRO A 76 1.76 -9.98 1.00
N ALA A 77 2.83 -10.09 1.80
CA ALA A 77 3.07 -9.18 2.92
C ALA A 77 3.08 -7.71 2.45
N GLY A 78 2.62 -6.79 3.29
CA GLY A 78 2.42 -5.38 2.92
C GLY A 78 1.01 -5.07 2.39
N THR A 79 0.18 -6.09 2.17
CA THR A 79 -1.19 -5.92 1.66
C THR A 79 -2.16 -5.58 2.79
N PHE A 80 -2.95 -4.53 2.61
CA PHE A 80 -4.07 -4.20 3.48
C PHE A 80 -5.34 -4.91 3.02
N ILE A 81 -6.03 -5.52 3.99
CA ILE A 81 -7.31 -6.21 3.80
C ILE A 81 -8.33 -5.74 4.84
N LYS A 82 -9.60 -6.04 4.58
CA LYS A 82 -10.71 -5.84 5.50
C LYS A 82 -11.44 -7.17 5.72
N THR A 83 -11.51 -7.58 6.98
CA THR A 83 -12.36 -8.66 7.49
C THR A 83 -13.47 -8.02 8.34
N THR A 84 -13.56 -8.34 9.63
CA THR A 84 -14.31 -7.56 10.62
C THR A 84 -13.64 -6.22 10.91
N GLU A 85 -12.32 -6.13 10.73
CA GLU A 85 -11.51 -4.92 10.89
C GLU A 85 -10.48 -4.78 9.76
N ILE A 86 -9.78 -3.66 9.72
CA ILE A 86 -8.70 -3.43 8.76
C ILE A 86 -7.43 -4.09 9.29
N ASN A 87 -6.76 -4.87 8.47
CA ASN A 87 -5.54 -5.56 8.84
C ASN A 87 -4.44 -5.36 7.78
N LEU A 88 -3.20 -5.23 8.24
CA LEU A 88 -2.00 -5.39 7.42
C LEU A 88 -1.59 -6.86 7.43
N LEU A 89 -1.40 -7.45 6.26
CA LEU A 89 -0.82 -8.79 6.14
C LEU A 89 0.70 -8.74 6.24
N THR A 90 1.27 -9.59 7.11
CA THR A 90 2.69 -9.98 7.10
C THR A 90 2.80 -11.40 6.53
N THR A 91 4.00 -11.93 6.33
CA THR A 91 4.17 -13.31 5.84
C THR A 91 3.42 -14.34 6.68
N GLU A 92 3.36 -14.14 8.00
CA GLU A 92 2.85 -15.15 8.95
C GLU A 92 1.54 -14.75 9.64
N ALA A 93 1.21 -13.45 9.66
CA ALA A 93 0.12 -12.92 10.46
C ALA A 93 -0.72 -11.86 9.75
N ALA A 94 -1.85 -11.52 10.37
CA ALA A 94 -2.62 -10.32 10.10
C ALA A 94 -2.53 -9.39 11.32
N LEU A 95 -2.13 -8.14 11.10
CA LEU A 95 -1.96 -7.14 12.13
C LEU A 95 -3.13 -6.14 12.08
N PRO A 96 -3.98 -6.06 13.13
CA PRO A 96 -5.04 -5.06 13.19
C PRO A 96 -4.48 -3.65 13.09
N TYR A 97 -5.01 -2.85 12.18
CA TYR A 97 -4.54 -1.48 11.95
C TYR A 97 -5.31 -0.48 12.80
N SER A 98 -4.59 0.48 13.36
CA SER A 98 -5.14 1.71 13.93
C SER A 98 -4.26 2.91 13.55
N PRO A 99 -4.77 4.15 13.62
CA PRO A 99 -3.97 5.34 13.34
C PRO A 99 -2.76 5.52 14.27
N SER A 100 -2.73 4.89 15.45
CA SER A 100 -1.62 4.95 16.40
C SER A 100 -0.62 3.79 16.26
N GLY A 101 -0.90 2.80 15.41
CA GLY A 101 -0.05 1.62 15.28
C GLY A 101 -0.82 0.34 14.94
N TYR A 102 -0.09 -0.77 14.91
CA TYR A 102 -0.65 -2.10 14.75
C TYR A 102 -0.90 -2.78 16.10
N GLY A 103 -2.00 -3.54 16.16
CA GLY A 103 -2.35 -4.37 17.31
C GLY A 103 -1.63 -5.71 17.31
N ALA A 104 -1.95 -6.53 18.32
CA ALA A 104 -1.36 -7.86 18.47
C ALA A 104 -1.60 -8.74 17.22
N PRO A 105 -0.59 -9.52 16.78
CA PRO A 105 -0.73 -10.39 15.62
C PRO A 105 -1.87 -11.41 15.78
N LYS A 106 -2.65 -11.56 14.71
CA LYS A 106 -3.69 -12.59 14.58
C LYS A 106 -3.30 -13.56 13.48
N SER A 107 -3.88 -14.75 13.52
CA SER A 107 -3.75 -15.72 12.43
C SER A 107 -4.14 -15.08 11.10
N ARG A 108 -3.38 -15.39 10.04
CA ARG A 108 -3.78 -14.97 8.68
C ARG A 108 -5.19 -15.51 8.38
N PRO A 109 -6.08 -14.68 7.83
CA PRO A 109 -7.39 -15.16 7.41
C PRO A 109 -7.23 -16.16 6.27
N THR A 110 -8.23 -17.03 6.13
CA THR A 110 -8.33 -17.99 5.04
C THR A 110 -9.49 -17.62 4.12
N GLY A 111 -9.41 -18.05 2.86
CA GLY A 111 -10.45 -17.81 1.87
C GLY A 111 -10.50 -16.36 1.39
N ASN A 112 -11.64 -16.00 0.80
CA ASN A 112 -11.80 -14.75 0.08
C ASN A 112 -12.02 -13.56 1.04
N VAL A 113 -11.21 -12.51 0.91
CA VAL A 113 -11.26 -11.30 1.74
C VAL A 113 -11.44 -10.04 0.90
N ILE A 114 -11.88 -8.95 1.52
CA ILE A 114 -11.87 -7.63 0.87
C ILE A 114 -10.45 -7.08 0.94
N VAL A 115 -9.93 -6.62 -0.18
CA VAL A 115 -8.59 -6.06 -0.33
C VAL A 115 -8.69 -4.55 -0.53
N LEU A 116 -7.90 -3.81 0.25
CA LEU A 116 -7.84 -2.35 0.24
C LEU A 116 -6.65 -1.83 -0.56
N THR A 117 -5.54 -2.58 -0.60
CA THR A 117 -4.38 -2.23 -1.41
C THR A 117 -4.68 -2.50 -2.89
N ALA A 118 -4.58 -1.49 -3.75
CA ALA A 118 -4.88 -1.64 -5.17
C ALA A 118 -3.95 -2.64 -5.88
N GLN A 119 -4.46 -3.30 -6.93
CA GLN A 119 -3.72 -4.33 -7.68
C GLN A 119 -2.32 -3.90 -8.14
N PRO A 120 -2.08 -2.68 -8.68
CA PRO A 120 -0.73 -2.27 -9.06
C PRO A 120 0.26 -2.26 -7.90
N MET A 121 -0.20 -1.93 -6.68
CA MET A 121 0.63 -1.98 -5.48
C MET A 121 0.91 -3.42 -5.05
N ILE A 122 -0.06 -4.32 -5.18
CA ILE A 122 0.13 -5.76 -4.92
C ILE A 122 1.18 -6.33 -5.86
N ASP A 123 1.18 -5.96 -7.15
CA ASP A 123 2.15 -6.43 -8.11
C ASP A 123 3.57 -5.95 -7.78
N VAL A 124 3.72 -4.71 -7.28
CA VAL A 124 4.98 -4.17 -6.75
C VAL A 124 5.46 -4.96 -5.53
N LEU A 125 4.57 -5.29 -4.59
CA LEU A 125 4.89 -6.12 -3.42
C LEU A 125 5.36 -7.51 -3.84
N ARG A 126 4.68 -8.16 -4.79
CA ARG A 126 5.05 -9.47 -5.34
C ARG A 126 6.43 -9.48 -6.00
N ARG A 127 6.88 -8.34 -6.53
CA ARG A 127 8.19 -8.17 -7.16
C ARG A 127 9.30 -7.79 -6.17
N GLY A 128 9.02 -7.87 -4.86
CA GLY A 128 10.01 -7.77 -3.80
C GLY A 128 10.16 -6.38 -3.18
N TYR A 129 9.28 -5.42 -3.50
CA TYR A 129 9.26 -4.16 -2.77
C TYR A 129 8.76 -4.39 -1.33
N ALA A 130 9.60 -4.09 -0.34
CA ALA A 130 9.23 -4.16 1.06
C ALA A 130 8.92 -2.74 1.61
N PRO A 131 7.66 -2.43 1.97
CA PRO A 131 7.33 -1.14 2.55
C PRO A 131 7.95 -1.00 3.94
N LYS A 132 8.42 0.21 4.28
CA LYS A 132 8.84 0.54 5.64
C LYS A 132 7.61 0.61 6.55
N LEU A 133 7.55 -0.28 7.53
CA LEU A 133 6.45 -0.37 8.49
C LEU A 133 6.72 0.44 9.76
N HIS A 134 5.64 0.79 10.46
CA HIS A 134 5.73 1.36 11.80
C HIS A 134 6.32 0.34 12.78
N HIS A 135 7.06 0.79 13.80
CA HIS A 135 7.76 -0.11 14.74
C HIS A 135 6.83 -1.04 15.53
N THR A 136 5.54 -0.71 15.65
CA THR A 136 4.56 -1.61 16.28
C THR A 136 4.11 -2.76 15.38
N ALA A 137 4.56 -2.81 14.12
CA ALA A 137 4.33 -3.94 13.22
C ALA A 137 5.26 -5.14 13.52
N GLY A 138 6.20 -5.01 14.46
CA GLY A 138 7.25 -5.99 14.76
C GLY A 138 8.62 -5.50 14.34
#